data_AF-A0AA42MCK7-F1
#
_entry.id   AF-A0AA42MCK7-F1
#
_cell.length_a   1.000
_cell.length_b   1.000
_cell.length_c   1.000
_cell.angle_alpha   90.00
_cell.angle_beta   90.00
_cell.angle_gamma   90.00
#
_symmetry.space_group_name_H-M   'P 1'
#
loop_
_entity.id
_entity.type
_entity.pdbx_description
1 polymer ?
#
loop_
_entity_poly.entity_id
_entity_poly.type
_entity_poly.pdbx_seq_one_letter_code
_entity_poly.pdbx_strand_id
1 'polypeptide(L)'
;MKSPKVFISYAHAGKQLADHVLNFSNYLRSRGIDAEIDQYEEAPPQGWPLWMASQVDKADFVLVLGTKIYYERSKDFAENPNTGLGAKWETLHILQKVYENAFNNTKYIPICLDKENKQYILDSLKPYTYYDVSDTGQKEKLVNRLLGNNESIRPKLGEKTKDLEEFSPLAPRGRKHLFVTNLIDLELWDKATWCGVAFSFAQNEHRENIPIIGLGFRKPKIGKQIFDDLNNSINNDDLRNHIRISIVRDIDPLNPYKYRMLIGPNEEYLNTMLERVEAENPNAPIDYTNSIFMGISRVLELDPQSGENLERFIKIFNESKFFYLTNMKEKLEKNLNKNSDFYTTPLALEAPEDFIDFDNAILKKDINIKTLMELNKEKFKSLDHAILNTVNTRKVKKSQTNGKNQAEKKAVEKRKRKAKEVKKTKKSINKK
;
A
#
# COMPACT_ATOMS: atom_id res chain seq x y z
N MET A 1 29.28 22.05 -26.94
CA MET A 1 28.07 21.21 -26.83
C MET A 1 27.01 21.80 -27.76
N LYS A 2 25.99 21.03 -28.17
CA LYS A 2 24.87 21.57 -28.94
C LYS A 2 23.99 22.41 -28.00
N SER A 3 23.70 23.66 -28.33
CA SER A 3 22.76 24.48 -27.56
C SER A 3 21.37 23.82 -27.55
N PRO A 4 20.70 23.75 -26.38
CA PRO A 4 19.37 23.18 -26.29
C PRO A 4 18.37 24.07 -27.05
N LYS A 5 17.57 23.47 -27.93
CA LYS A 5 16.50 24.15 -28.66
C LYS A 5 15.26 24.25 -27.80
N VAL A 6 14.72 25.45 -27.66
CA VAL A 6 13.57 25.72 -26.79
C VAL A 6 12.50 26.48 -27.56
N PHE A 7 11.26 26.00 -27.53
CA PHE A 7 10.13 26.74 -28.11
C PHE A 7 9.24 27.29 -26.99
N ILE A 8 8.88 28.57 -27.01
CA ILE A 8 7.97 29.16 -26.01
C ILE A 8 6.55 29.25 -26.59
N SER A 9 5.67 28.38 -26.10
CA SER A 9 4.24 28.43 -26.41
C SER A 9 3.51 29.38 -25.46
N TYR A 10 2.81 30.37 -26.02
CA TYR A 10 1.96 31.31 -25.30
C TYR A 10 0.72 31.67 -26.13
N ALA A 11 -0.24 32.34 -25.51
CA ALA A 11 -1.43 32.84 -26.20
C ALA A 11 -1.28 34.34 -26.43
N HIS A 12 -1.45 34.80 -27.67
CA HIS A 12 -1.57 36.23 -27.95
C HIS A 12 -2.76 36.81 -27.18
N ALA A 13 -2.45 37.77 -26.32
CA ALA A 13 -3.39 38.45 -25.42
C ALA A 13 -3.26 39.98 -25.46
N GLY A 14 -2.05 40.50 -25.73
CA GLY A 14 -1.77 41.94 -25.80
C GLY A 14 -0.28 42.22 -25.94
N LYS A 15 0.07 43.45 -26.31
CA LYS A 15 1.45 43.86 -26.61
C LYS A 15 2.42 43.63 -25.44
N GLN A 16 2.04 44.01 -24.22
CA GLN A 16 2.87 43.84 -23.03
C GLN A 16 3.27 42.37 -22.78
N LEU A 17 2.37 41.41 -23.08
CA LEU A 17 2.69 39.99 -22.98
C LEU A 17 3.69 39.56 -24.06
N ALA A 18 3.51 40.04 -25.29
CA ALA A 18 4.43 39.78 -26.39
C ALA A 18 5.83 40.33 -26.08
N ASP A 19 5.92 41.58 -25.59
CA ASP A 19 7.16 42.24 -25.17
C ASP A 19 7.85 41.45 -24.03
N HIS A 20 7.09 40.98 -23.03
CA HIS A 20 7.63 40.12 -21.95
C HIS A 20 8.16 38.78 -22.47
N VAL A 21 7.45 38.12 -23.39
CA VAL A 21 7.88 36.85 -23.99
C VAL A 21 9.12 37.04 -24.87
N LEU A 22 9.18 38.12 -25.65
CA LEU A 22 10.33 38.50 -26.47
C LEU A 22 11.57 38.77 -25.59
N ASN A 23 11.42 39.57 -24.53
CA ASN A 23 12.49 39.84 -23.57
C ASN A 23 12.97 38.57 -22.85
N PHE A 24 12.05 37.67 -22.50
CA PHE A 24 12.41 36.38 -21.89
C PHE A 24 13.13 35.45 -22.88
N SER A 25 12.68 35.38 -24.13
CA SER A 25 13.34 34.65 -25.21
C SER A 25 14.75 35.17 -25.46
N ASN A 26 14.92 36.50 -25.60
CA ASN A 26 16.22 37.14 -25.75
C ASN A 26 17.16 36.86 -24.56
N TYR A 27 16.63 36.84 -23.34
CA TYR A 27 17.40 36.43 -22.16
C TYR A 27 17.86 34.96 -22.25
N LEU A 28 17.00 34.01 -22.65
CA LEU A 28 17.43 32.61 -22.85
C LEU A 28 18.52 32.51 -23.93
N ARG A 29 18.38 33.25 -25.05
CA ARG A 29 19.39 33.32 -26.12
C ARG A 29 20.74 33.87 -25.61
N SER A 30 20.74 34.89 -24.77
CA SER A 30 21.98 35.41 -24.13
C SER A 30 22.64 34.44 -23.15
N ARG A 31 21.91 33.41 -22.67
CA ARG A 31 22.44 32.33 -21.81
C ARG A 31 22.84 31.08 -22.63
N GLY A 32 22.88 31.16 -23.96
CA GLY A 32 23.33 30.08 -24.86
C GLY A 32 22.27 29.02 -25.16
N ILE A 33 21.00 29.29 -24.84
CA ILE A 33 19.84 28.44 -25.16
C ILE A 33 19.25 28.92 -26.49
N ASP A 34 19.03 28.03 -27.46
CA ASP A 34 18.45 28.40 -28.76
C ASP A 34 16.93 28.50 -28.63
N ALA A 35 16.47 29.59 -28.02
CA ALA A 35 15.05 29.88 -27.79
C ALA A 35 14.40 30.48 -29.04
N GLU A 36 13.23 29.96 -29.39
CA GLU A 36 12.42 30.28 -30.56
C GLU A 36 11.01 30.73 -30.15
N ILE A 37 10.50 31.77 -30.81
CA ILE A 37 9.13 32.26 -30.70
C ILE A 37 8.60 32.68 -32.08
N ASP A 38 7.28 32.69 -32.19
CA ASP A 38 6.55 33.22 -33.36
C ASP A 38 7.00 34.63 -33.78
N GLN A 39 7.32 35.52 -32.85
CA GLN A 39 7.78 36.89 -33.14
C GLN A 39 9.12 37.00 -33.88
N TYR A 40 9.87 35.91 -34.06
CA TYR A 40 11.09 35.89 -34.88
C TYR A 40 10.84 35.50 -36.35
N GLU A 41 9.62 35.04 -36.67
CA GLU A 41 9.20 34.66 -38.02
C GLU A 41 8.16 35.69 -38.51
N GLU A 42 8.32 36.22 -39.72
CA GLU A 42 7.35 37.21 -40.25
C GLU A 42 6.23 36.53 -41.03
N ALA A 43 6.56 35.55 -41.87
CA ALA A 43 5.61 34.89 -42.76
C ALA A 43 6.12 33.49 -43.19
N PRO A 44 5.85 32.42 -42.41
CA PRO A 44 6.36 31.10 -42.74
C PRO A 44 5.66 30.56 -43.99
N PRO A 45 6.38 30.12 -45.05
CA PRO A 45 5.78 29.70 -46.32
C PRO A 45 4.91 28.43 -46.21
N GLN A 46 5.17 27.58 -45.21
CA GLN A 46 4.34 26.44 -44.84
C GLN A 46 3.07 26.81 -44.03
N GLY A 47 2.91 28.08 -43.66
CA GLY A 47 1.85 28.56 -42.79
C GLY A 47 2.11 28.30 -41.29
N TRP A 48 1.54 29.16 -40.46
CA TRP A 48 1.70 29.15 -39.00
C TRP A 48 1.46 27.79 -38.31
N PRO A 49 0.42 27.01 -38.64
CA PRO A 49 0.18 25.72 -37.97
C PRO A 49 1.30 24.69 -38.21
N LEU A 50 1.78 24.57 -39.46
CA LEU A 50 2.85 23.63 -39.81
C LEU A 50 4.21 24.12 -39.29
N TRP A 51 4.46 25.44 -39.29
CA TRP A 51 5.63 26.03 -38.65
C TRP A 51 5.66 25.74 -37.14
N MET A 52 4.57 25.98 -36.41
CA MET A 52 4.49 25.70 -34.97
C MET A 52 4.62 24.21 -34.65
N ALA A 53 3.98 23.33 -35.43
CA ALA A 53 4.17 21.89 -35.29
C ALA A 53 5.65 21.49 -35.48
N SER A 54 6.31 22.04 -36.50
CA SER A 54 7.76 21.90 -36.74
C SER A 54 8.61 22.38 -35.56
N GLN A 55 8.34 23.56 -35.00
CA GLN A 55 9.15 24.08 -33.89
C GLN A 55 8.93 23.28 -32.60
N VAL A 56 7.69 22.84 -32.32
CA VAL A 56 7.38 21.91 -31.23
C VAL A 56 8.14 20.60 -31.41
N ASP A 57 8.23 20.03 -32.61
CA ASP A 57 8.93 18.76 -32.83
C ASP A 57 10.45 18.90 -32.80
N LYS A 58 11.01 19.98 -33.38
CA LYS A 58 12.45 20.29 -33.39
C LYS A 58 13.03 20.72 -32.04
N ALA A 59 12.21 21.24 -31.12
CA ALA A 59 12.68 21.68 -29.82
C ALA A 59 13.01 20.51 -28.88
N ASP A 60 14.07 20.65 -28.09
CA ASP A 60 14.38 19.72 -27.00
C ASP A 60 13.42 19.94 -25.82
N PHE A 61 13.04 21.20 -25.56
CA PHE A 61 12.04 21.58 -24.55
C PHE A 61 11.00 22.57 -25.10
N VAL A 62 9.77 22.47 -24.62
CA VAL A 62 8.67 23.39 -24.95
C VAL A 62 8.21 24.08 -23.66
N LEU A 63 8.46 25.38 -23.53
CA LEU A 63 7.98 26.16 -22.39
C LEU A 63 6.53 26.55 -22.64
N VAL A 64 5.61 26.17 -21.75
CA VAL A 64 4.18 26.46 -21.89
C VAL A 64 3.80 27.54 -20.88
N LEU A 65 3.50 28.74 -21.39
CA LEU A 65 3.20 29.90 -20.57
C LEU A 65 1.74 29.90 -20.09
N GLY A 66 1.56 29.63 -18.79
CA GLY A 66 0.26 29.69 -18.12
C GLY A 66 -0.27 31.12 -18.09
N THR A 67 -1.29 31.38 -18.92
CA THR A 67 -2.06 32.64 -18.93
C THR A 67 -3.54 32.31 -18.98
N LYS A 68 -4.36 33.23 -18.46
CA LYS A 68 -5.83 33.07 -18.43
C LYS A 68 -6.41 32.67 -19.80
N ILE A 69 -6.02 33.37 -20.87
CA ILE A 69 -6.51 33.11 -22.23
C ILE A 69 -6.04 31.75 -22.77
N TYR A 70 -4.81 31.32 -22.46
CA TYR A 70 -4.35 29.97 -22.85
C TYR A 70 -5.14 28.89 -22.11
N TYR A 71 -5.43 29.10 -20.82
CA TYR A 71 -6.20 28.17 -20.00
C TYR A 71 -7.69 28.10 -20.40
N GLU A 72 -8.31 29.24 -20.71
CA GLU A 72 -9.70 29.29 -21.19
C GLU A 72 -9.84 28.54 -22.52
N ARG A 73 -8.97 28.81 -23.51
CA ARG A 73 -8.93 28.06 -24.78
C ARG A 73 -8.75 26.55 -24.58
N SER A 74 -8.04 26.11 -23.54
CA SER A 74 -7.88 24.69 -23.23
C SER A 74 -9.16 24.02 -22.74
N LYS A 75 -10.06 24.77 -22.11
CA LYS A 75 -11.37 24.28 -21.67
C LYS A 75 -12.38 24.26 -22.81
N ASP A 76 -12.38 25.28 -23.65
CA ASP A 76 -13.25 25.36 -24.82
C ASP A 76 -13.04 24.14 -25.74
N PHE A 77 -11.78 23.72 -25.94
CA PHE A 77 -11.44 22.48 -26.65
C PHE A 77 -11.99 21.21 -25.98
N ALA A 78 -11.87 21.11 -24.65
CA ALA A 78 -12.35 19.95 -23.90
C ALA A 78 -13.88 19.83 -23.90
N GLU A 79 -14.61 20.95 -24.02
CA GLU A 79 -16.08 20.97 -24.05
C GLU A 79 -16.67 20.84 -25.46
N ASN A 80 -16.06 21.43 -26.50
CA ASN A 80 -16.54 21.31 -27.89
C ASN A 80 -15.40 21.22 -28.93
N PRO A 81 -14.86 20.01 -29.21
CA PRO A 81 -13.75 19.81 -30.15
C PRO A 81 -14.00 20.28 -31.60
N ASN A 82 -15.26 20.46 -32.02
CA ASN A 82 -15.66 20.65 -33.42
C ASN A 82 -16.19 22.06 -33.77
N THR A 83 -16.24 23.03 -32.84
CA THR A 83 -16.95 24.32 -33.07
C THR A 83 -16.07 25.57 -32.96
N GLY A 84 -14.76 25.45 -33.18
CA GLY A 84 -13.76 26.52 -32.99
C GLY A 84 -13.12 27.09 -34.27
N LEU A 85 -13.88 27.27 -35.36
CA LEU A 85 -13.33 27.56 -36.70
C LEU A 85 -12.64 28.93 -36.90
N GLY A 86 -12.62 29.82 -35.92
CA GLY A 86 -12.14 31.21 -36.07
C GLY A 86 -10.87 31.61 -35.31
N ALA A 87 -10.38 30.80 -34.35
CA ALA A 87 -9.30 31.23 -33.45
C ALA A 87 -8.30 30.12 -33.08
N LYS A 88 -7.25 30.00 -33.90
CA LYS A 88 -5.91 29.48 -33.55
C LYS A 88 -5.80 27.99 -33.20
N TRP A 89 -5.82 27.16 -34.25
CA TRP A 89 -5.33 25.77 -34.31
C TRP A 89 -3.96 25.54 -33.64
N GLU A 90 -3.13 26.58 -33.62
CA GLU A 90 -1.86 26.73 -32.91
C GLU A 90 -1.91 26.18 -31.47
N THR A 91 -2.88 26.64 -30.67
CA THR A 91 -3.03 26.24 -29.27
C THR A 91 -3.54 24.80 -29.17
N LEU A 92 -4.41 24.39 -30.12
CA LEU A 92 -5.05 23.08 -30.17
C LEU A 92 -4.04 21.93 -30.29
N HIS A 93 -3.06 22.07 -31.20
CA HIS A 93 -2.06 21.04 -31.46
C HIS A 93 -1.10 20.82 -30.28
N ILE A 94 -0.71 21.92 -29.61
CA ILE A 94 0.14 21.85 -28.42
C ILE A 94 -0.62 21.26 -27.25
N LEU A 95 -1.91 21.62 -27.07
CA LEU A 95 -2.78 20.99 -26.08
C LEU A 95 -2.88 19.48 -26.32
N GLN A 96 -3.20 19.05 -27.54
CA GLN A 96 -3.28 17.63 -27.89
C GLN A 96 -1.98 16.89 -27.54
N LYS A 97 -0.82 17.37 -28.01
CA LYS A 97 0.47 16.74 -27.70
C LYS A 97 0.80 16.75 -26.20
N VAL A 98 0.40 17.77 -25.44
CA VAL A 98 0.55 17.80 -23.96
C VAL A 98 -0.36 16.78 -23.28
N TYR A 99 -1.60 16.61 -23.74
CA TYR A 99 -2.53 15.60 -23.23
C TYR A 99 -2.07 14.16 -23.54
N GLU A 100 -1.61 13.91 -24.77
CA GLU A 100 -1.07 12.60 -25.19
C GLU A 100 0.17 12.19 -24.38
N ASN A 101 1.00 13.16 -23.97
CA ASN A 101 2.22 12.92 -23.18
C ASN A 101 2.04 13.09 -21.66
N ALA A 102 0.80 13.23 -21.15
CA ALA A 102 0.50 13.60 -19.76
C ALA A 102 0.98 12.60 -18.68
N PHE A 103 1.43 11.39 -19.06
CA PHE A 103 1.99 10.38 -18.17
C PHE A 103 3.52 10.21 -18.28
N ASN A 104 4.16 10.77 -19.32
CA ASN A 104 5.61 10.65 -19.54
C ASN A 104 6.19 11.94 -20.15
N ASN A 105 5.91 13.07 -19.51
CA ASN A 105 6.33 14.37 -20.00
C ASN A 105 7.81 14.67 -19.66
N THR A 106 8.69 14.52 -20.65
CA THR A 106 10.10 14.93 -20.60
C THR A 106 10.36 16.30 -21.22
N LYS A 107 9.41 16.83 -22.00
CA LYS A 107 9.62 17.92 -22.98
C LYS A 107 8.87 19.22 -22.64
N TYR A 108 7.65 19.15 -22.12
CA TYR A 108 6.82 20.31 -21.84
C TYR A 108 7.05 20.83 -20.41
N ILE A 109 7.46 22.09 -20.28
CA ILE A 109 7.78 22.71 -18.98
C ILE A 109 6.80 23.87 -18.75
N PRO A 110 5.95 23.83 -17.71
CA PRO A 110 5.07 24.95 -17.38
C PRO A 110 5.86 26.13 -16.83
N ILE A 111 5.59 27.33 -17.35
CA ILE A 111 6.12 28.60 -16.84
C ILE A 111 5.00 29.61 -16.55
N CYS A 112 5.23 30.56 -15.65
CA CYS A 112 4.32 31.68 -15.37
C CYS A 112 5.08 33.00 -15.23
N LEU A 113 4.44 34.12 -15.56
CA LEU A 113 5.02 35.48 -15.47
C LEU A 113 4.81 36.15 -14.10
N ASP A 114 4.03 35.53 -13.22
CA ASP A 114 3.81 35.91 -11.84
C ASP A 114 3.18 34.74 -11.06
N LYS A 115 3.04 34.91 -9.74
CA LYS A 115 2.45 33.89 -8.85
C LYS A 115 0.94 33.73 -9.02
N GLU A 116 0.23 34.75 -9.51
CA GLU A 116 -1.23 34.73 -9.69
C GLU A 116 -1.63 33.87 -10.90
N ASN A 117 -0.79 33.88 -11.93
CA ASN A 117 -0.95 33.10 -13.16
C ASN A 117 -0.69 31.60 -12.98
N LYS A 118 -0.15 31.16 -11.82
CA LYS A 118 -0.02 29.75 -11.44
C LYS A 118 -1.33 28.96 -11.60
N GLN A 119 -2.48 29.58 -11.33
CA GLN A 119 -3.79 28.93 -11.45
C GLN A 119 -4.17 28.55 -12.90
N TYR A 120 -3.57 29.24 -13.88
CA TYR A 120 -3.79 29.04 -15.33
C TYR A 120 -2.77 28.09 -15.98
N ILE A 121 -1.92 27.42 -15.20
CA ILE A 121 -1.16 26.27 -15.68
C ILE A 121 -2.16 25.19 -16.12
N LEU A 122 -1.96 24.60 -17.30
CA LEU A 122 -2.79 23.52 -17.84
C LEU A 122 -2.95 22.38 -16.83
N ASP A 123 -4.15 21.80 -16.73
CA ASP A 123 -4.44 20.76 -15.75
C ASP A 123 -3.51 19.53 -15.91
N SER A 124 -3.14 19.17 -17.14
CA SER A 124 -2.16 18.11 -17.46
C SER A 124 -0.71 18.43 -17.05
N LEU A 125 -0.36 19.71 -16.87
CA LEU A 125 0.97 20.15 -16.47
C LEU A 125 1.10 20.44 -14.97
N LYS A 126 -0.01 20.55 -14.22
CA LYS A 126 -0.02 20.79 -12.77
C LYS A 126 0.78 19.77 -11.92
N PRO A 127 0.92 18.48 -12.30
CA PRO A 127 1.76 17.53 -11.55
C PRO A 127 3.27 17.77 -11.69
N TYR A 128 3.72 18.58 -12.65
CA TYR A 128 5.13 18.77 -12.99
C TYR A 128 5.70 20.06 -12.37
N THR A 129 7.03 20.11 -12.21
CA THR A 129 7.73 21.31 -11.73
C THR A 129 7.53 22.47 -12.71
N TYR A 130 6.93 23.56 -12.22
CA TYR A 130 6.78 24.83 -12.92
C TYR A 130 7.82 25.86 -12.44
N TYR A 131 8.03 26.90 -13.23
CA TYR A 131 8.95 28.00 -12.91
C TYR A 131 8.25 29.35 -13.08
N ASP A 132 8.30 30.17 -12.04
CA ASP A 132 7.95 31.59 -12.14
C ASP A 132 9.14 32.37 -12.72
N VAL A 133 8.98 32.96 -13.91
CA VAL A 133 10.07 33.67 -14.60
C VAL A 133 10.17 35.15 -14.20
N SER A 134 9.28 35.63 -13.32
CA SER A 134 9.47 36.92 -12.62
C SER A 134 10.44 36.81 -11.44
N ASP A 135 10.56 35.63 -10.84
CA ASP A 135 11.47 35.35 -9.74
C ASP A 135 12.87 34.99 -10.30
N THR A 136 13.86 35.83 -10.01
CA THR A 136 15.24 35.66 -10.51
C THR A 136 15.85 34.30 -10.12
N GLY A 137 15.52 33.77 -8.94
CA GLY A 137 16.04 32.49 -8.47
C GLY A 137 15.41 31.29 -9.20
N GLN A 138 14.11 31.35 -9.50
CA GLN A 138 13.45 30.34 -10.33
C GLN A 138 13.84 30.45 -11.81
N LYS A 139 14.07 31.67 -12.31
CA LYS A 139 14.55 31.94 -13.67
C LYS A 139 15.93 31.32 -13.93
N GLU A 140 16.90 31.50 -13.03
CA GLU A 140 18.21 30.83 -13.15
C GLU A 140 18.11 29.30 -12.97
N LYS A 141 17.23 28.80 -12.08
CA LYS A 141 16.96 27.35 -11.98
C LYS A 141 16.39 26.74 -13.26
N LEU A 142 15.55 27.48 -13.99
CA LEU A 142 15.07 27.07 -15.31
C LEU A 142 16.20 27.05 -16.34
N VAL A 143 17.05 28.08 -16.39
CA VAL A 143 18.23 28.12 -17.26
C VAL A 143 19.16 26.94 -16.99
N ASN A 144 19.48 26.66 -15.72
CA ASN A 144 20.30 25.52 -15.33
C ASN A 144 19.69 24.17 -15.73
N ARG A 145 18.36 24.01 -15.61
CA ARG A 145 17.66 22.81 -16.11
C ARG A 145 17.76 22.66 -17.63
N LEU A 146 17.54 23.75 -18.39
CA LEU A 146 17.56 23.73 -19.85
C LEU A 146 18.97 23.44 -20.41
N LEU A 147 20.01 23.99 -19.78
CA LEU A 147 21.41 23.74 -20.14
C LEU A 147 21.95 22.38 -19.66
N GLY A 148 21.20 21.63 -18.84
CA GLY A 148 21.68 20.40 -18.20
C GLY A 148 22.64 20.63 -17.03
N ASN A 149 22.90 21.88 -16.65
CA ASN A 149 23.73 22.32 -15.52
C ASN A 149 23.00 22.14 -14.17
N ASN A 150 22.34 21.01 -13.98
CA ASN A 150 21.56 20.73 -12.80
C ASN A 150 22.51 20.33 -11.65
N GLU A 151 22.57 21.11 -10.56
CA GLU A 151 23.47 20.87 -9.41
C GLU A 151 23.34 19.47 -8.78
N SER A 152 22.25 18.76 -9.09
CA SER A 152 22.06 17.33 -8.80
C SER A 152 22.75 16.40 -9.83
N ILE A 153 23.96 16.74 -10.28
CA ILE A 153 24.82 15.75 -10.93
C ILE A 153 25.22 14.74 -9.86
N ARG A 154 24.86 13.46 -10.02
CA ARG A 154 25.38 12.42 -9.13
C ARG A 154 26.91 12.50 -9.17
N PRO A 155 27.61 12.58 -8.02
CA PRO A 155 29.07 12.60 -8.03
C PRO A 155 29.59 11.36 -8.77
N LYS A 156 30.68 11.52 -9.53
CA LYS A 156 31.30 10.40 -10.25
C LYS A 156 31.63 9.30 -9.25
N LEU A 157 31.40 8.03 -9.63
CA LEU A 157 31.92 6.90 -8.85
C LEU A 157 33.45 7.04 -8.77
N GLY A 158 33.99 7.01 -7.55
CA GLY A 158 35.44 7.02 -7.34
C GLY A 158 36.06 5.67 -7.67
N GLU A 159 37.25 5.70 -8.28
CA GLU A 159 38.09 4.51 -8.41
C GLU A 159 38.77 4.20 -7.06
N LYS A 160 38.87 2.92 -6.70
CA LYS A 160 39.47 2.50 -5.43
C LYS A 160 41.00 2.51 -5.50
N THR A 161 41.62 3.58 -5.04
CA THR A 161 43.00 3.54 -4.53
C THR A 161 43.10 4.27 -3.18
N LYS A 162 43.96 3.75 -2.31
CA LYS A 162 44.13 4.15 -0.91
C LYS A 162 44.82 5.52 -0.83
N ASP A 163 44.35 6.40 0.06
CA ASP A 163 45.07 6.91 1.24
C ASP A 163 44.28 8.05 1.92
N LEU A 164 44.68 8.45 3.13
CA LEU A 164 43.97 9.36 4.05
C LEU A 164 44.45 10.82 3.86
N GLU A 165 43.73 11.90 4.19
CA GLU A 165 42.44 12.14 4.90
C GLU A 165 41.90 13.54 4.46
N GLU A 166 40.66 14.00 4.67
CA GLU A 166 39.44 13.50 5.34
C GLU A 166 38.18 14.07 4.64
N PHE A 167 37.03 13.37 4.72
CA PHE A 167 35.66 13.91 4.69
C PHE A 167 34.72 12.76 5.06
N SER A 168 34.10 12.83 6.23
CA SER A 168 33.33 11.73 6.78
C SER A 168 32.08 11.52 5.93
N PRO A 169 31.93 10.39 5.20
CA PRO A 169 30.73 10.15 4.43
C PRO A 169 29.56 10.04 5.41
N LEU A 170 28.42 10.66 5.07
CA LEU A 170 27.16 10.41 5.78
C LEU A 170 26.99 8.90 5.89
N ALA A 171 26.96 8.39 7.13
CA ALA A 171 26.95 6.95 7.39
C ALA A 171 25.91 6.27 6.48
N PRO A 172 26.29 5.23 5.72
CA PRO A 172 25.37 4.57 4.81
C PRO A 172 24.09 4.25 5.57
N ARG A 173 22.94 4.77 5.10
CA ARG A 173 21.65 4.40 5.68
C ARG A 173 21.51 2.89 5.49
N GLY A 174 21.73 2.16 6.58
CA GLY A 174 21.61 0.72 6.63
C GLY A 174 20.28 0.32 6.00
N ARG A 175 20.36 -0.38 4.87
CA ARG A 175 19.17 -0.86 4.17
C ARG A 175 18.56 -1.90 5.08
N LYS A 176 17.43 -1.59 5.70
CA LYS A 176 16.76 -2.56 6.58
C LYS A 176 16.21 -3.71 5.74
N HIS A 177 16.82 -4.88 5.86
CA HIS A 177 16.36 -6.12 5.25
C HIS A 177 15.20 -6.67 6.09
N LEU A 178 14.03 -6.83 5.48
CA LEU A 178 12.85 -7.39 6.15
C LEU A 178 12.74 -8.89 5.82
N PHE A 179 12.92 -9.72 6.85
CA PHE A 179 12.66 -11.15 6.78
C PHE A 179 11.31 -11.44 7.44
N VAL A 180 10.48 -12.27 6.80
CA VAL A 180 9.14 -12.61 7.28
C VAL A 180 9.05 -14.11 7.51
N THR A 181 8.53 -14.54 8.66
CA THR A 181 8.42 -15.97 8.99
C THR A 181 7.37 -16.68 8.14
N ASN A 182 7.71 -17.85 7.59
CA ASN A 182 6.75 -18.71 6.91
C ASN A 182 5.93 -19.62 7.86
N LEU A 183 6.19 -19.58 9.18
CA LEU A 183 5.47 -20.38 10.19
C LEU A 183 3.95 -20.12 10.23
N ILE A 184 3.49 -18.96 9.74
CA ILE A 184 2.07 -18.70 9.48
C ILE A 184 1.92 -18.26 8.02
N ASP A 185 1.63 -19.21 7.13
CA ASP A 185 1.25 -18.91 5.75
C ASP A 185 -0.05 -18.08 5.75
N LEU A 186 0.03 -16.85 5.24
CA LEU A 186 -1.11 -15.94 5.18
C LEU A 186 -2.24 -16.44 4.28
N GLU A 187 -1.90 -17.04 3.14
CA GLU A 187 -2.88 -17.45 2.15
C GLU A 187 -3.54 -18.77 2.54
N LEU A 188 -2.79 -19.73 3.08
CA LEU A 188 -3.29 -21.03 3.53
C LEU A 188 -4.24 -20.88 4.72
N TRP A 189 -3.85 -20.11 5.75
CA TRP A 189 -4.72 -19.80 6.89
C TRP A 189 -5.99 -19.02 6.50
N ASP A 190 -5.89 -18.13 5.49
CA ASP A 190 -7.06 -17.41 4.96
C ASP A 190 -8.00 -18.37 4.21
N LYS A 191 -7.45 -19.28 3.38
CA LYS A 191 -8.20 -20.31 2.66
C LYS A 191 -8.90 -21.30 3.60
N ALA A 192 -8.23 -21.73 4.68
CA ALA A 192 -8.76 -22.66 5.68
C ALA A 192 -9.87 -22.02 6.52
N THR A 193 -9.76 -20.72 6.79
CA THR A 193 -10.68 -19.92 7.62
C THR A 193 -10.82 -20.51 9.02
N TRP A 194 -9.82 -20.26 9.87
CA TRP A 194 -9.87 -20.57 11.31
C TRP A 194 -11.09 -19.90 11.97
N CYS A 195 -11.89 -20.70 12.66
CA CYS A 195 -13.20 -20.26 13.18
C CYS A 195 -13.59 -20.83 14.55
N GLY A 196 -12.80 -21.75 15.13
CA GLY A 196 -13.09 -22.33 16.44
C GLY A 196 -11.87 -22.91 17.13
N VAL A 197 -12.04 -23.21 18.41
CA VAL A 197 -11.07 -23.90 19.26
C VAL A 197 -11.86 -24.88 20.12
N ALA A 198 -11.42 -26.13 20.17
CA ALA A 198 -11.95 -27.15 21.06
C ALA A 198 -10.87 -27.55 22.08
N PHE A 199 -11.29 -27.81 23.32
CA PHE A 199 -10.45 -28.45 24.32
C PHE A 199 -10.91 -29.89 24.50
N SER A 200 -9.96 -30.83 24.49
CA SER A 200 -10.23 -32.24 24.71
C SER A 200 -9.35 -32.79 25.82
N PHE A 201 -9.91 -33.73 26.56
CA PHE A 201 -9.33 -34.33 27.76
C PHE A 201 -9.46 -35.85 27.59
N ALA A 202 -8.57 -36.43 26.77
CA ALA A 202 -8.61 -37.85 26.45
C ALA A 202 -8.36 -38.70 27.71
N GLN A 203 -9.34 -39.50 28.10
CA GLN A 203 -9.22 -40.48 29.19
C GLN A 203 -9.10 -41.88 28.59
N ASN A 204 -7.87 -42.30 28.27
CA ASN A 204 -7.56 -43.69 27.95
C ASN A 204 -6.47 -44.20 28.88
N GLU A 205 -6.58 -45.47 29.29
CA GLU A 205 -5.72 -46.15 30.29
C GLU A 205 -4.23 -46.25 29.90
N HIS A 206 -3.85 -45.79 28.71
CA HIS A 206 -2.51 -45.91 28.12
C HIS A 206 -1.91 -44.57 27.67
N ARG A 207 -2.51 -43.43 28.02
CA ARG A 207 -1.90 -42.11 27.79
C ARG A 207 -1.94 -41.29 29.08
N GLU A 208 -0.83 -40.63 29.37
CA GLU A 208 -0.76 -39.59 30.39
C GLU A 208 -1.84 -38.52 30.11
N ASN A 209 -2.37 -37.90 31.16
CA ASN A 209 -3.51 -36.98 31.12
C ASN A 209 -3.13 -35.61 30.49
N ILE A 210 -2.67 -35.64 29.24
CA ILE A 210 -2.21 -34.49 28.47
C ILE A 210 -3.42 -33.87 27.75
N PRO A 211 -3.78 -32.61 28.06
CA PRO A 211 -4.91 -31.95 27.44
C PRO A 211 -4.59 -31.56 25.99
N ILE A 212 -5.63 -31.39 25.17
CA ILE A 212 -5.49 -31.19 23.73
C ILE A 212 -6.23 -29.91 23.33
N ILE A 213 -5.60 -29.08 22.51
CA ILE A 213 -6.17 -27.93 21.82
C ILE A 213 -6.35 -28.28 20.34
N GLY A 214 -7.61 -28.38 19.91
CA GLY A 214 -7.99 -28.60 18.52
C GLY A 214 -8.41 -27.30 17.83
N LEU A 215 -7.76 -26.90 16.74
CA LEU A 215 -8.16 -25.75 15.94
C LEU A 215 -9.21 -26.13 14.90
N GLY A 216 -10.37 -25.47 14.96
CA GLY A 216 -11.49 -25.66 14.04
C GLY A 216 -11.41 -24.74 12.82
N PHE A 217 -11.43 -25.30 11.62
CA PHE A 217 -11.38 -24.59 10.34
C PHE A 217 -12.65 -24.85 9.52
N ARG A 218 -13.13 -23.85 8.77
CA ARG A 218 -14.29 -24.05 7.86
C ARG A 218 -13.98 -24.99 6.68
N LYS A 219 -12.70 -25.19 6.37
CA LYS A 219 -12.23 -26.19 5.40
C LYS A 219 -11.24 -27.14 6.07
N PRO A 220 -11.71 -28.22 6.72
CA PRO A 220 -10.86 -29.10 7.53
C PRO A 220 -9.65 -29.65 6.76
N LYS A 221 -9.78 -29.99 5.48
CA LYS A 221 -8.67 -30.49 4.65
C LYS A 221 -7.52 -29.49 4.50
N ILE A 222 -7.82 -28.19 4.40
CA ILE A 222 -6.81 -27.12 4.37
C ILE A 222 -6.29 -26.84 5.79
N GLY A 223 -7.17 -26.99 6.80
CA GLY A 223 -6.77 -26.99 8.21
C GLY A 223 -5.75 -28.07 8.54
N LYS A 224 -5.92 -29.29 8.00
CA LYS A 224 -4.95 -30.37 8.11
C LYS A 224 -3.63 -30.00 7.45
N GLN A 225 -3.67 -29.51 6.21
CA GLN A 225 -2.46 -29.07 5.50
C GLN A 225 -1.64 -28.05 6.31
N ILE A 226 -2.28 -27.09 7.00
CA ILE A 226 -1.57 -26.15 7.88
C ILE A 226 -0.77 -26.88 8.97
N PHE A 227 -1.33 -27.92 9.57
CA PHE A 227 -0.67 -28.70 10.60
C PHE A 227 0.39 -29.64 10.03
N ASP A 228 0.15 -30.25 8.87
CA ASP A 228 1.13 -31.08 8.17
C ASP A 228 2.37 -30.23 7.78
N ASP A 229 2.15 -29.01 7.25
CA ASP A 229 3.21 -28.05 6.89
C ASP A 229 3.97 -27.54 8.14
N LEU A 230 3.26 -27.22 9.23
CA LEU A 230 3.87 -26.85 10.51
C LEU A 230 4.76 -27.98 11.04
N ASN A 231 4.25 -29.21 11.05
CA ASN A 231 4.97 -30.41 11.50
C ASN A 231 6.23 -30.68 10.69
N ASN A 232 6.16 -30.57 9.36
CA ASN A 232 7.33 -30.69 8.49
C ASN A 232 8.41 -29.65 8.83
N SER A 233 8.04 -28.46 9.33
CA SER A 233 8.98 -27.40 9.72
C SER A 233 9.59 -27.54 11.12
N ILE A 234 9.00 -28.37 12.00
CA ILE A 234 9.44 -28.53 13.42
C ILE A 234 9.68 -30.01 13.83
N ASN A 235 9.48 -30.97 12.92
CA ASN A 235 9.62 -32.41 13.14
C ASN A 235 8.75 -32.96 14.29
N ASN A 236 7.45 -32.64 14.25
CA ASN A 236 6.39 -33.04 15.20
C ASN A 236 6.57 -32.64 16.68
N ASP A 237 7.69 -32.02 17.04
CA ASP A 237 7.99 -31.66 18.42
C ASP A 237 8.40 -30.18 18.55
N ASP A 238 7.60 -29.43 19.31
CA ASP A 238 7.87 -28.03 19.61
C ASP A 238 8.46 -27.82 21.01
N LEU A 239 9.28 -28.76 21.49
CA LEU A 239 10.15 -28.58 22.66
C LEU A 239 11.12 -27.38 22.52
N ARG A 240 11.45 -26.95 21.28
CA ARG A 240 12.19 -25.70 20.99
C ARG A 240 11.32 -24.44 21.00
N ASN A 241 10.05 -24.58 21.38
CA ASN A 241 9.10 -23.49 21.61
C ASN A 241 8.99 -22.49 20.44
N HIS A 242 9.01 -22.99 19.21
CA HIS A 242 8.89 -22.22 17.98
C HIS A 242 7.50 -21.59 17.82
N ILE A 243 6.43 -22.30 18.21
CA ILE A 243 5.05 -21.83 18.11
C ILE A 243 4.62 -21.22 19.44
N ARG A 244 4.39 -19.90 19.47
CA ARG A 244 3.73 -19.24 20.60
C ARG A 244 2.22 -19.45 20.49
N ILE A 245 1.63 -20.00 21.54
CA ILE A 245 0.19 -20.02 21.78
C ILE A 245 -0.12 -19.11 22.96
N SER A 246 -1.11 -18.24 22.81
CA SER A 246 -1.53 -17.33 23.88
C SER A 246 -3.04 -17.24 23.99
N ILE A 247 -3.56 -17.17 25.22
CA ILE A 247 -4.97 -16.99 25.54
C ILE A 247 -5.10 -15.73 26.41
N VAL A 248 -5.82 -14.74 25.90
CA VAL A 248 -6.08 -13.47 26.59
C VAL A 248 -7.55 -13.41 26.99
N ARG A 249 -7.78 -13.49 28.31
CA ARG A 249 -9.08 -13.44 28.98
C ARG A 249 -9.48 -12.01 29.35
N ASP A 250 -10.70 -11.85 29.85
CA ASP A 250 -11.24 -10.57 30.36
C ASP A 250 -11.20 -9.44 29.32
N ILE A 251 -11.43 -9.79 28.05
CA ILE A 251 -11.38 -8.84 26.93
C ILE A 251 -12.66 -8.02 26.76
N ASP A 252 -13.72 -8.41 27.45
CA ASP A 252 -15.05 -7.79 27.40
C ASP A 252 -15.68 -7.81 28.80
N PRO A 253 -15.82 -6.66 29.49
CA PRO A 253 -16.38 -6.60 30.84
C PRO A 253 -17.83 -7.11 30.95
N LEU A 254 -18.56 -7.23 29.83
CA LEU A 254 -19.93 -7.73 29.81
C LEU A 254 -20.02 -9.24 29.57
N ASN A 255 -18.96 -9.86 29.02
CA ASN A 255 -18.94 -11.25 28.59
C ASN A 255 -17.71 -11.96 29.21
N PRO A 256 -17.79 -12.44 30.46
CA PRO A 256 -16.62 -12.90 31.23
C PRO A 256 -15.93 -14.14 30.64
N TYR A 257 -16.66 -14.99 29.91
CA TYR A 257 -16.09 -16.17 29.25
C TYR A 257 -15.41 -15.86 27.91
N LYS A 258 -15.52 -14.62 27.43
CA LYS A 258 -15.00 -14.21 26.13
C LYS A 258 -13.48 -14.07 26.18
N TYR A 259 -12.78 -14.66 25.21
CA TYR A 259 -11.32 -14.62 25.16
C TYR A 259 -10.81 -14.49 23.72
N ARG A 260 -9.54 -14.09 23.58
CA ARG A 260 -8.81 -14.18 22.30
C ARG A 260 -7.75 -15.24 22.39
N MET A 261 -7.72 -16.12 21.40
CA MET A 261 -6.61 -17.04 21.20
C MET A 261 -5.69 -16.50 20.10
N LEU A 262 -4.39 -16.58 20.34
CA LEU A 262 -3.34 -16.16 19.43
C LEU A 262 -2.44 -17.37 19.10
N ILE A 263 -1.99 -17.42 17.85
CA ILE A 263 -0.97 -18.36 17.37
C ILE A 263 0.00 -17.65 16.42
N GLY A 264 1.30 -17.90 16.57
CA GLY A 264 2.34 -17.37 15.70
C GLY A 264 3.74 -17.78 16.15
N PRO A 265 4.81 -17.26 15.53
CA PRO A 265 6.17 -17.57 15.92
C PRO A 265 6.49 -16.94 17.28
N ASN A 266 7.21 -17.69 18.11
CA ASN A 266 7.71 -17.22 19.39
C ASN A 266 8.96 -16.33 19.24
N GLU A 267 9.37 -15.68 20.33
CA GLU A 267 10.57 -14.84 20.34
C GLU A 267 11.84 -15.66 20.08
N GLU A 268 11.97 -16.84 20.68
CA GLU A 268 13.07 -17.79 20.47
C GLU A 268 13.18 -18.22 18.99
N TYR A 269 12.04 -18.42 18.30
CA TYR A 269 12.01 -18.67 16.86
C TYR A 269 12.51 -17.48 16.04
N LEU A 270 12.09 -16.26 16.40
CA LEU A 270 12.49 -15.06 15.68
C LEU A 270 13.98 -14.77 15.86
N ASN A 271 14.54 -15.05 17.03
CA ASN A 271 15.95 -14.87 17.33
C ASN A 271 16.83 -15.90 16.57
N THR A 272 16.41 -17.17 16.52
CA THR A 272 17.07 -18.23 15.72
C THR A 272 16.79 -18.14 14.22
N MET A 273 16.03 -17.12 13.75
CA MET A 273 15.72 -16.98 12.33
C MET A 273 16.97 -16.62 11.52
N LEU A 274 17.84 -15.78 12.07
CA LEU A 274 19.11 -15.38 11.44
C LEU A 274 20.01 -16.59 11.14
N GLU A 275 20.32 -17.40 12.17
CA GLU A 275 21.18 -18.60 12.06
C GLU A 275 20.70 -19.55 10.96
N ARG A 276 19.38 -19.66 10.77
CA ARG A 276 18.77 -20.50 9.74
C ARG A 276 18.90 -19.92 8.34
N VAL A 277 18.71 -18.62 8.14
CA VAL A 277 18.91 -18.00 6.82
C VAL A 277 20.39 -18.04 6.43
N GLU A 278 21.32 -17.93 7.39
CA GLU A 278 22.76 -18.13 7.17
C GLU A 278 23.10 -19.58 6.82
N ALA A 279 22.53 -20.57 7.52
CA ALA A 279 22.71 -21.99 7.20
C ALA A 279 22.16 -22.36 5.80
N GLU A 280 21.07 -21.74 5.38
CA GLU A 280 20.51 -21.89 4.03
C GLU A 280 21.31 -21.13 2.95
N ASN A 281 22.01 -20.05 3.30
CA ASN A 281 22.69 -19.15 2.35
C ASN A 281 24.13 -18.79 2.80
N PRO A 282 25.05 -19.76 2.95
CA PRO A 282 26.38 -19.53 3.53
C PRO A 282 27.28 -18.56 2.73
N ASN A 283 26.94 -18.27 1.46
CA ASN A 283 27.67 -17.36 0.59
C ASN A 283 27.12 -15.91 0.62
N ALA A 284 26.10 -15.61 1.43
CA ALA A 284 25.44 -14.30 1.50
C ALA A 284 25.26 -13.84 2.96
N PRO A 285 26.35 -13.40 3.64
CA PRO A 285 26.29 -12.97 5.03
C PRO A 285 25.31 -11.80 5.22
N ILE A 286 24.48 -11.90 6.25
CA ILE A 286 23.37 -10.97 6.51
C ILE A 286 23.85 -9.87 7.46
N ASP A 287 23.45 -8.61 7.23
CA ASP A 287 23.75 -7.53 8.16
C ASP A 287 22.83 -7.59 9.39
N TYR A 288 23.39 -8.10 10.49
CA TYR A 288 22.80 -8.22 11.83
C TYR A 288 22.21 -6.90 12.34
N THR A 289 22.87 -5.77 12.07
CA THR A 289 22.46 -4.45 12.59
C THR A 289 21.33 -3.83 11.78
N ASN A 290 21.16 -4.28 10.53
CA ASN A 290 20.16 -3.78 9.59
C ASN A 290 19.18 -4.86 9.14
N SER A 291 18.92 -5.88 9.96
CA SER A 291 17.87 -6.87 9.70
C SER A 291 16.68 -6.68 10.63
N ILE A 292 15.48 -6.75 10.08
CA ILE A 292 14.20 -6.80 10.80
C ILE A 292 13.59 -8.17 10.54
N PHE A 293 13.38 -8.93 11.62
CA PHE A 293 12.61 -10.17 11.58
C PHE A 293 11.16 -9.88 11.96
N MET A 294 10.20 -10.34 11.14
CA MET A 294 8.78 -10.11 11.33
C MET A 294 8.03 -11.43 11.44
N GLY A 295 7.47 -11.68 12.63
CA GLY A 295 6.56 -12.77 12.88
C GLY A 295 5.12 -12.42 12.50
N ILE A 296 4.47 -13.28 11.71
CA ILE A 296 3.03 -13.17 11.44
C ILE A 296 2.28 -14.00 12.47
N SER A 297 1.24 -13.44 13.07
CA SER A 297 0.38 -14.15 14.03
C SER A 297 -1.10 -14.06 13.64
N ARG A 298 -1.87 -15.09 13.98
CA ARG A 298 -3.33 -15.09 13.89
C ARG A 298 -3.95 -14.85 15.24
N VAL A 299 -5.12 -14.20 15.24
CA VAL A 299 -5.95 -13.97 16.42
C VAL A 299 -7.38 -14.38 16.07
N LEU A 300 -7.98 -15.20 16.93
CA LEU A 300 -9.40 -15.52 16.91
C LEU A 300 -10.03 -15.03 18.22
N GLU A 301 -11.11 -14.27 18.11
CA GLU A 301 -11.96 -13.90 19.25
C GLU A 301 -13.05 -14.98 19.39
N LEU A 302 -13.19 -15.52 20.59
CA LEU A 302 -14.05 -16.66 20.93
C LEU A 302 -15.04 -16.22 22.00
N ASP A 303 -16.29 -16.63 21.81
CA ASP A 303 -17.44 -16.22 22.63
C ASP A 303 -18.19 -17.47 23.13
N PRO A 304 -17.57 -18.27 24.02
CA PRO A 304 -18.14 -19.51 24.52
C PRO A 304 -19.26 -19.24 25.54
N GLN A 305 -20.20 -20.16 25.65
CA GLN A 305 -21.30 -20.07 26.61
C GLN A 305 -20.85 -20.31 28.08
N SER A 306 -19.70 -20.96 28.30
CA SER A 306 -19.11 -21.18 29.62
C SER A 306 -17.58 -21.16 29.58
N GLY A 307 -16.96 -20.85 30.73
CA GLY A 307 -15.50 -20.90 30.92
C GLY A 307 -14.95 -22.29 31.23
N GLU A 308 -15.81 -23.26 31.56
CA GLU A 308 -15.45 -24.56 32.13
C GLU A 308 -14.38 -25.31 31.34
N ASN A 309 -14.49 -25.36 30.01
CA ASN A 309 -13.51 -26.05 29.16
C ASN A 309 -12.11 -25.40 29.23
N LEU A 310 -12.04 -24.06 29.28
CA LEU A 310 -10.78 -23.34 29.40
C LEU A 310 -10.20 -23.47 30.81
N GLU A 311 -11.02 -23.40 31.85
CA GLU A 311 -10.59 -23.60 33.24
C GLU A 311 -10.09 -25.03 33.49
N ARG A 312 -10.79 -26.03 32.95
CA ARG A 312 -10.36 -27.43 32.97
C ARG A 312 -9.06 -27.65 32.20
N PHE A 313 -8.89 -27.01 31.04
CA PHE A 313 -7.61 -27.01 30.32
C PHE A 313 -6.49 -26.40 31.17
N ILE A 314 -6.70 -25.21 31.77
CA ILE A 314 -5.71 -24.54 32.62
C ILE A 314 -5.30 -25.44 33.79
N LYS A 315 -6.27 -26.08 34.46
CA LYS A 315 -6.00 -27.00 35.57
C LYS A 315 -5.12 -28.18 35.13
N ILE A 316 -5.55 -28.90 34.09
CA ILE A 316 -4.83 -30.11 33.65
C ILE A 316 -3.44 -29.75 33.08
N PHE A 317 -3.32 -28.67 32.30
CA PHE A 317 -2.02 -28.19 31.81
C PHE A 317 -1.07 -27.79 32.97
N ASN A 318 -1.59 -27.21 34.04
CA ASN A 318 -0.78 -26.89 35.22
C ASN A 318 -0.25 -28.14 35.93
N GLU A 319 -0.91 -29.28 35.79
CA GLU A 319 -0.49 -30.59 36.32
C GLU A 319 0.46 -31.30 35.34
N SER A 320 0.09 -31.42 34.05
CA SER A 320 0.85 -32.15 33.03
C SER A 320 2.11 -31.42 32.52
N LYS A 321 2.12 -30.08 32.54
CA LYS A 321 3.11 -29.20 31.88
C LYS A 321 3.26 -29.37 30.36
N PHE A 322 2.46 -30.23 29.75
CA PHE A 322 2.41 -30.44 28.31
C PHE A 322 0.97 -30.39 27.81
N PHE A 323 0.77 -30.04 26.54
CA PHE A 323 -0.49 -30.17 25.81
C PHE A 323 -0.21 -30.51 24.34
N TYR A 324 -1.18 -31.10 23.65
CA TYR A 324 -1.12 -31.28 22.20
C TYR A 324 -1.85 -30.14 21.48
N LEU A 325 -1.30 -29.66 20.36
CA LEU A 325 -1.93 -28.72 19.45
C LEU A 325 -2.14 -29.40 18.09
N THR A 326 -3.38 -29.44 17.59
CA THR A 326 -3.74 -30.10 16.33
C THR A 326 -4.91 -29.39 15.62
N ASN A 327 -5.26 -29.79 14.40
CA ASN A 327 -6.54 -29.45 13.77
C ASN A 327 -7.64 -30.43 14.19
N MET A 328 -8.89 -29.96 14.17
CA MET A 328 -10.06 -30.83 14.23
C MET A 328 -10.24 -31.57 12.89
N LYS A 329 -10.62 -32.85 12.93
CA LYS A 329 -10.99 -33.66 11.75
C LYS A 329 -12.36 -33.27 11.18
N GLU A 330 -12.58 -33.58 9.90
CA GLU A 330 -13.88 -33.45 9.24
C GLU A 330 -14.80 -34.60 9.67
N LYS A 331 -15.95 -34.32 10.28
CA LYS A 331 -16.94 -35.35 10.59
C LYS A 331 -17.63 -35.80 9.30
N LEU A 332 -17.26 -36.98 8.78
CA LEU A 332 -18.01 -37.67 7.73
C LEU A 332 -19.30 -38.28 8.32
N GLU A 333 -20.28 -37.44 8.68
CA GLU A 333 -21.61 -37.92 9.06
C GLU A 333 -22.31 -38.52 7.85
N LYS A 334 -22.37 -39.85 7.80
CA LYS A 334 -23.07 -40.58 6.73
C LYS A 334 -24.59 -40.41 6.74
N ASN A 335 -25.18 -39.91 7.84
CA ASN A 335 -26.60 -39.65 7.98
C ASN A 335 -26.85 -38.54 9.01
N LEU A 336 -27.30 -37.36 8.57
CA LEU A 336 -28.20 -36.45 9.31
C LEU A 336 -28.73 -35.37 8.36
N ASN A 337 -29.90 -34.79 8.69
CA ASN A 337 -30.65 -33.94 7.77
C ASN A 337 -29.99 -32.56 7.55
N LYS A 338 -30.13 -32.03 6.33
CA LYS A 338 -29.43 -30.85 5.75
C LYS A 338 -29.50 -29.49 6.49
N ASN A 339 -30.10 -29.40 7.68
CA ASN A 339 -30.46 -28.13 8.33
C ASN A 339 -29.92 -27.93 9.77
N SER A 340 -28.97 -28.74 10.26
CA SER A 340 -28.29 -28.45 11.54
C SER A 340 -27.03 -27.61 11.32
N ASP A 341 -27.03 -26.36 11.79
CA ASP A 341 -25.84 -25.50 11.78
C ASP A 341 -24.72 -26.13 12.66
N PHE A 342 -23.57 -26.38 12.03
CA PHE A 342 -22.39 -27.09 12.58
C PHE A 342 -21.78 -26.49 13.87
N TYR A 343 -22.28 -25.35 14.35
CA TYR A 343 -21.65 -24.50 15.35
C TYR A 343 -22.53 -24.19 16.58
N THR A 344 -23.76 -24.73 16.65
CA THR A 344 -24.71 -24.44 17.74
C THR A 344 -25.14 -25.66 18.55
N THR A 345 -24.86 -26.88 18.09
CA THR A 345 -25.14 -28.10 18.84
C THR A 345 -24.08 -28.35 19.91
N PRO A 346 -24.43 -28.60 21.18
CA PRO A 346 -23.49 -29.13 22.16
C PRO A 346 -22.96 -30.48 21.66
N LEU A 347 -21.64 -30.61 21.44
CA LEU A 347 -21.06 -31.91 21.12
C LEU A 347 -21.11 -32.79 22.38
N ALA A 348 -22.08 -33.72 22.42
CA ALA A 348 -21.94 -34.92 23.23
C ALA A 348 -20.74 -35.72 22.66
N LEU A 349 -19.63 -35.71 23.39
CA LEU A 349 -18.36 -36.31 22.98
C LEU A 349 -18.40 -37.83 23.21
N GLU A 350 -18.97 -38.58 22.26
CA GLU A 350 -19.06 -40.05 22.39
C GLU A 350 -17.73 -40.78 22.18
N ALA A 351 -16.75 -40.17 21.50
CA ALA A 351 -15.33 -40.58 21.52
C ALA A 351 -14.42 -39.40 21.14
N PRO A 352 -13.42 -39.01 21.95
CA PRO A 352 -12.48 -37.93 21.60
C PRO A 352 -11.57 -38.23 20.39
N GLU A 353 -11.33 -39.50 20.10
CA GLU A 353 -10.32 -39.96 19.14
C GLU A 353 -10.70 -39.75 17.67
N ASP A 354 -11.99 -39.84 17.34
CA ASP A 354 -12.51 -39.67 15.98
C ASP A 354 -12.33 -38.25 15.43
N PHE A 355 -12.20 -37.26 16.33
CA PHE A 355 -12.18 -35.84 15.99
C PHE A 355 -10.80 -35.19 16.00
N ILE A 356 -9.81 -35.91 16.53
CA ILE A 356 -8.46 -35.40 16.77
C ILE A 356 -7.51 -36.08 15.79
N ASP A 357 -6.74 -35.29 15.05
CA ASP A 357 -5.68 -35.81 14.20
C ASP A 357 -4.40 -35.91 15.03
N PHE A 358 -4.14 -37.11 15.54
CA PHE A 358 -2.95 -37.41 16.34
C PHE A 358 -1.69 -37.56 15.48
N ASP A 359 -1.83 -37.91 14.20
CA ASP A 359 -0.69 -38.11 13.29
C ASP A 359 0.05 -36.79 13.01
N ASN A 360 -0.65 -35.66 13.18
CA ASN A 360 -0.12 -34.31 13.03
C ASN A 360 -0.28 -33.45 14.31
N ALA A 361 -0.44 -34.08 15.47
CA ALA A 361 -0.50 -33.39 16.75
C ALA A 361 0.89 -32.94 17.22
N ILE A 362 1.05 -31.63 17.40
CA ILE A 362 2.30 -31.01 17.88
C ILE A 362 2.32 -31.04 19.40
N LEU A 363 3.36 -31.63 20.00
CA LEU A 363 3.57 -31.57 21.44
C LEU A 363 4.09 -30.17 21.84
N LYS A 364 3.44 -29.55 22.84
CA LYS A 364 3.77 -28.23 23.38
C LYS A 364 3.98 -28.29 24.89
N LYS A 365 5.01 -27.58 25.38
CA LYS A 365 5.29 -27.39 26.82
C LYS A 365 4.88 -26.02 27.38
N ASP A 366 4.68 -25.02 26.50
CA ASP A 366 4.48 -23.62 26.86
C ASP A 366 3.20 -23.04 26.24
N ILE A 367 2.42 -22.32 27.05
CA ILE A 367 1.26 -21.52 26.63
C ILE A 367 1.14 -20.27 27.53
N ASN A 368 0.93 -19.11 26.92
CA ASN A 368 0.76 -17.85 27.65
C ASN A 368 -0.72 -17.62 27.98
N ILE A 369 -1.12 -17.71 29.25
CA ILE A 369 -2.50 -17.46 29.67
C ILE A 369 -2.53 -16.23 30.56
N LYS A 370 -3.17 -15.16 30.09
CA LYS A 370 -3.12 -13.82 30.71
C LYS A 370 -4.49 -13.14 30.67
N THR A 371 -4.72 -12.17 31.55
CA THR A 371 -5.85 -11.24 31.47
C THR A 371 -5.50 -10.06 30.55
N LEU A 372 -6.51 -9.38 29.98
CA LEU A 372 -6.28 -8.14 29.23
C LEU A 372 -5.60 -7.06 30.11
N MET A 373 -5.88 -7.05 31.42
CA MET A 373 -5.26 -6.12 32.38
C MET A 373 -3.77 -6.40 32.57
N GLU A 374 -3.37 -7.67 32.72
CA GLU A 374 -1.96 -8.09 32.79
C GLU A 374 -1.23 -7.73 31.50
N LEU A 375 -1.81 -8.06 30.35
CA LEU A 375 -1.21 -7.77 29.06
C LEU A 375 -0.96 -6.26 28.86
N ASN A 376 -1.90 -5.41 29.25
CA ASN A 376 -1.75 -3.96 29.17
C ASN A 376 -0.65 -3.41 30.10
N LYS A 377 -0.29 -4.11 31.19
CA LYS A 377 0.85 -3.75 32.06
C LYS A 377 2.20 -4.06 31.40
N GLU A 378 2.27 -5.06 30.53
CA GLU A 378 3.50 -5.45 29.82
C GLU A 378 3.98 -4.39 28.82
N LYS A 379 3.05 -3.57 28.29
CA LYS A 379 3.30 -2.56 27.24
C LYS A 379 3.98 -3.20 26.02
N PHE A 380 4.73 -2.40 25.25
CA PHE A 380 5.46 -2.83 24.04
C PHE A 380 6.53 -3.93 24.24
N LYS A 381 6.63 -4.55 25.42
CA LYS A 381 7.62 -5.59 25.73
C LYS A 381 7.22 -7.00 25.31
N SER A 382 5.92 -7.30 25.12
CA SER A 382 5.48 -8.64 24.73
C SER A 382 4.87 -8.67 23.32
N LEU A 383 5.15 -9.77 22.61
CA LEU A 383 4.59 -10.02 21.28
C LEU A 383 3.06 -10.01 21.30
N ASP A 384 2.45 -10.55 22.35
CA ASP A 384 0.98 -10.60 22.50
C ASP A 384 0.37 -9.19 22.66
N HIS A 385 1.02 -8.28 23.40
CA HIS A 385 0.60 -6.88 23.47
C HIS A 385 0.76 -6.19 22.12
N ALA A 386 1.86 -6.45 21.40
CA ALA A 386 2.07 -5.91 20.05
C ALA A 386 0.99 -6.40 19.05
N ILE A 387 0.59 -7.66 19.12
CA ILE A 387 -0.41 -8.24 18.21
C ILE A 387 -1.82 -7.73 18.51
N LEU A 388 -2.19 -7.57 19.79
CA LEU A 388 -3.52 -7.07 20.14
C LEU A 388 -3.71 -5.56 19.94
N ASN A 389 -2.60 -4.80 19.92
CA ASN A 389 -2.61 -3.36 19.64
C ASN A 389 -2.24 -2.99 18.19
N THR A 390 -1.84 -3.96 17.34
CA THR A 390 -1.59 -3.68 15.93
C THR A 390 -2.90 -3.52 15.16
N VAL A 391 -2.92 -2.54 14.26
CA VAL A 391 -4.14 -2.15 13.54
C VAL A 391 -4.62 -3.28 12.64
N ASN A 392 -5.85 -3.75 12.87
CA ASN A 392 -6.49 -4.79 12.06
C ASN A 392 -6.59 -4.34 10.59
N THR A 393 -5.68 -4.85 9.76
CA THR A 393 -5.49 -4.45 8.35
C THR A 393 -6.74 -4.67 7.49
N ARG A 394 -7.58 -5.66 7.85
CA ARG A 394 -8.88 -5.92 7.21
C ARG A 394 -9.93 -4.87 7.55
N LYS A 395 -10.00 -4.39 8.80
CA LYS A 395 -10.91 -3.31 9.21
C LYS A 395 -10.59 -2.00 8.48
N VAL A 396 -9.30 -1.68 8.28
CA VAL A 396 -8.87 -0.49 7.53
C VAL A 396 -9.24 -0.57 6.03
N LYS A 397 -9.03 -1.72 5.37
CA LYS A 397 -9.50 -1.91 3.99
C LYS A 397 -11.02 -1.78 3.86
N LYS A 398 -11.80 -2.31 4.80
CA LYS A 398 -13.27 -2.18 4.82
C LYS A 398 -13.75 -0.74 5.06
N SER A 399 -13.12 0.03 5.93
CA SER A 399 -13.54 1.43 6.17
C SER A 399 -13.27 2.33 4.94
N GLN A 400 -12.14 2.16 4.26
CA GLN A 400 -11.82 2.89 3.03
C GLN A 400 -12.80 2.58 1.88
N THR A 401 -13.23 1.33 1.73
CA THR A 401 -14.23 0.95 0.69
C THR A 401 -15.63 1.46 1.03
N ASN A 402 -16.06 1.41 2.29
CA ASN A 402 -17.36 1.95 2.70
C ASN A 402 -17.43 3.49 2.59
N GLY A 403 -16.34 4.20 2.91
CA GLY A 403 -16.26 5.66 2.75
C GLY A 403 -16.43 6.10 1.29
N LYS A 404 -15.76 5.42 0.34
CA LYS A 404 -15.94 5.65 -1.10
C LYS A 404 -17.38 5.38 -1.55
N ASN A 405 -17.96 4.23 -1.17
CA ASN A 405 -19.33 3.87 -1.53
C ASN A 405 -20.40 4.87 -1.03
N GLN A 406 -20.24 5.47 0.17
CA GLN A 406 -21.16 6.50 0.64
C GLN A 406 -20.98 7.84 -0.09
N ALA A 407 -19.75 8.24 -0.39
CA ALA A 407 -19.47 9.46 -1.14
C ALA A 407 -20.02 9.38 -2.57
N GLU A 408 -19.84 8.25 -3.25
CA GLU A 408 -20.38 8.00 -4.59
C GLU A 408 -21.91 7.96 -4.59
N LYS A 409 -22.55 7.27 -3.62
CA LYS A 409 -24.02 7.29 -3.49
C LYS A 409 -24.57 8.71 -3.33
N LYS A 410 -23.97 9.54 -2.45
CA LYS A 410 -24.35 10.96 -2.29
C LYS A 410 -24.11 11.78 -3.56
N ALA A 411 -23.02 11.54 -4.29
CA ALA A 411 -22.74 12.22 -5.56
C ALA A 411 -23.73 11.85 -6.67
N VAL A 412 -24.07 10.56 -6.80
CA VAL A 412 -25.08 10.05 -7.75
C VAL A 412 -26.46 10.60 -7.43
N GLU A 413 -26.84 10.67 -6.16
CA GLU A 413 -28.14 11.23 -5.76
C GLU A 413 -28.21 12.75 -6.03
N LYS A 414 -27.14 13.49 -5.75
CA LYS A 414 -27.02 14.93 -6.08
C LYS A 414 -27.11 15.18 -7.59
N ARG A 415 -26.49 14.33 -8.42
CA ARG A 415 -26.63 14.35 -9.89
C ARG A 415 -28.06 14.06 -10.33
N LYS A 416 -28.74 13.06 -9.74
CA LYS A 416 -30.15 12.73 -10.02
C LYS A 416 -31.12 13.86 -9.64
N ARG A 417 -30.89 14.58 -8.52
CA ARG A 417 -31.69 15.76 -8.15
C ARG A 417 -31.53 16.90 -9.14
N LYS A 418 -30.29 17.31 -9.47
CA LYS A 418 -30.03 18.34 -10.51
C LYS A 418 -30.65 17.98 -11.87
N ALA A 419 -30.56 16.72 -12.30
CA ALA A 419 -31.17 16.26 -13.55
C ALA A 419 -32.72 16.35 -13.54
N LYS A 420 -33.37 16.15 -12.39
CA LYS A 420 -34.82 16.36 -12.24
C LYS A 420 -35.19 17.84 -12.27
N GLU A 421 -34.39 18.72 -11.65
CA GLU A 421 -34.59 20.18 -11.68
C GLU A 421 -34.46 20.74 -13.09
N VAL A 422 -33.40 20.37 -13.83
CA VAL A 422 -33.20 20.76 -15.24
C VAL A 422 -34.32 20.26 -16.15
N LYS A 423 -34.86 19.05 -15.91
CA LYS A 423 -36.04 18.56 -16.64
C LYS A 423 -37.33 19.31 -16.26
N LYS A 424 -37.46 19.81 -15.03
CA LYS A 424 -38.58 20.67 -14.62
C LYS A 424 -38.51 22.03 -15.29
N THR A 425 -37.36 22.71 -15.30
CA THR A 425 -37.20 24.02 -15.96
C THR A 425 -37.34 23.96 -17.47
N LYS A 426 -36.82 22.92 -18.15
CA LYS A 426 -37.11 22.72 -19.59
C LYS A 426 -38.61 22.50 -19.86
N LYS A 427 -39.34 21.79 -18.99
CA LYS A 427 -40.80 21.61 -19.13
C LYS A 427 -41.62 22.87 -18.84
N SER A 428 -41.12 23.83 -18.05
CA SER A 428 -41.80 25.13 -17.85
C SER A 428 -41.51 26.14 -18.95
N ILE A 429 -40.37 26.04 -19.64
CA ILE A 429 -40.02 26.91 -20.77
C ILE A 429 -40.81 26.52 -22.02
N ASN A 430 -40.97 25.22 -22.33
CA ASN A 430 -41.81 24.75 -23.44
C ASN A 430 -43.34 24.81 -23.17
N LYS A 431 -43.77 25.61 -22.18
CA LYS A 431 -45.19 25.80 -21.81
C LYS A 431 -45.58 27.29 -21.66
N LYS A 432 -44.68 28.18 -22.07
CA LYS A 432 -44.93 29.58 -22.39
C LYS A 432 -44.62 29.76 -23.87
#